data_AF-A0A8T7I4J2-F1
#
_entry.id   AF-A0A8T7I4J2-F1
#
_cell.length_a   1.000
_cell.length_b   1.000
_cell.length_c   1.000
_cell.angle_alpha   90.00
_cell.angle_beta   90.00
_cell.angle_gamma   90.00
#
_symmetry.space_group_name_H-M   'P 1'
#
loop_
_entity.id
_entity.type
_entity.pdbx_description
1 polymer ?
#
loop_
_entity_poly.entity_id
_entity_poly.type
_entity_poly.pdbx_seq_one_letter_code
_entity_poly.pdbx_strand_id
1 'polypeptide(L)' 'MNFNWLKRFVSQPEKRMKQLYVAIGIFFVGVLLVYVAASFESQILFYLGSVIMGVGIVIALPAYLAFLYWRITSIRNKN' A
#
# COMPACT_ATOMS: atom_id res chain seq x y z
N MET A 1 23.67 4.40 5.26
CA MET A 1 22.48 4.11 4.41
C MET A 1 22.59 4.90 3.11
N ASN A 2 22.55 4.21 1.96
CA ASN A 2 22.81 4.81 0.65
C ASN A 2 21.58 5.59 0.13
N PHE A 3 21.59 6.92 0.26
CA PHE A 3 20.46 7.83 -0.10
C PHE A 3 20.06 7.77 -1.59
N ASN A 4 20.92 7.21 -2.45
CA ASN A 4 20.63 7.07 -3.88
C ASN A 4 19.47 6.10 -4.16
N TRP A 5 19.25 5.10 -3.31
CA TRP A 5 18.13 4.18 -3.47
C TRP A 5 16.79 4.87 -3.18
N LEU A 6 16.72 5.68 -2.13
CA LEU A 6 15.51 6.42 -1.75
C LEU A 6 15.12 7.46 -2.81
N LYS A 7 16.11 8.18 -3.37
CA LYS A 7 15.88 9.12 -4.48
C LYS A 7 15.32 8.42 -5.71
N ARG A 8 15.90 7.27 -6.12
CA ARG A 8 15.37 6.45 -7.23
C ARG A 8 13.99 5.87 -6.94
N PHE A 9 13.69 5.61 -5.66
CA PHE A 9 12.40 5.08 -5.24
C PHE A 9 11.29 6.12 -5.40
N VAL A 10 11.55 7.34 -4.95
CA VAL A 10 10.64 8.50 -5.05
C VAL A 10 10.49 9.01 -6.49
N SER A 11 11.55 8.95 -7.30
CA SER A 11 11.55 9.52 -8.66
C SER A 11 10.72 8.74 -9.68
N GLN A 12 9.99 7.69 -9.27
CA GLN A 12 9.17 6.84 -10.14
C GLN A 12 7.69 6.84 -9.70
N PRO A 13 7.00 8.00 -9.77
CA PRO A 13 5.64 8.16 -9.23
C PRO A 13 4.62 7.21 -9.86
N GLU A 14 4.73 6.94 -11.17
CA GLU A 14 3.81 6.01 -11.86
C GLU A 14 3.90 4.58 -11.32
N LYS A 15 5.12 4.10 -11.02
CA LYS A 15 5.30 2.76 -10.43
C LYS A 15 4.77 2.73 -9.00
N ARG A 16 4.91 3.81 -8.24
CA ARG A 16 4.34 3.92 -6.88
C ARG A 16 2.83 3.97 -6.89
N MET A 17 2.22 4.68 -7.84
CA MET A 17 0.76 4.66 -8.02
C MET A 17 0.24 3.27 -8.38
N LYS A 18 0.91 2.55 -9.30
CA LYS A 18 0.56 1.16 -9.61
C LYS A 18 0.68 0.26 -8.37
N GLN A 19 1.77 0.39 -7.60
CA GLN A 19 1.93 -0.35 -6.35
C GLN A 19 0.85 -0.03 -5.33
N LEU A 20 0.45 1.24 -5.22
CA LEU A 20 -0.62 1.67 -4.35
C LEU A 20 -1.95 1.03 -4.76
N TYR A 21 -2.29 1.02 -6.05
CA TYR A 21 -3.51 0.35 -6.54
C TYR A 21 -3.51 -1.15 -6.27
N VAL A 22 -2.37 -1.82 -6.48
CA VAL A 22 -2.22 -3.24 -6.16
C VAL A 22 -2.39 -3.49 -4.66
N ALA A 23 -1.76 -2.67 -3.82
CA ALA A 23 -1.85 -2.79 -2.37
C ALA A 23 -3.28 -2.54 -1.84
N ILE A 24 -3.98 -1.56 -2.42
CA ILE A 24 -5.39 -1.30 -2.12
C ILE A 24 -6.25 -2.50 -2.54
N GLY A 25 -5.99 -3.09 -3.71
CA GLY A 25 -6.67 -4.32 -4.14
C GLY A 25 -6.49 -5.47 -3.15
N ILE A 26 -5.24 -5.72 -2.72
CA ILE A 26 -4.93 -6.74 -1.70
C ILE A 26 -5.65 -6.43 -0.39
N PHE A 27 -5.67 -5.17 0.05
CA PHE A 27 -6.37 -4.75 1.26
C PHE A 27 -7.86 -5.10 1.20
N PHE A 28 -8.54 -4.77 0.11
CA PHE A 28 -9.97 -5.07 -0.05
C PHE A 28 -10.27 -6.57 -0.16
N VAL A 29 -9.37 -7.37 -0.74
CA VAL A 29 -9.47 -8.83 -0.69
C VAL A 29 -9.40 -9.34 0.75
N GLY A 30 -8.51 -8.78 1.57
CA GLY A 30 -8.43 -9.08 3.00
C GLY A 30 -9.72 -8.72 3.75
N VAL A 31 -10.27 -7.52 3.51
CA VAL A 31 -11.54 -7.08 4.09
C VAL A 31 -12.70 -8.01 3.69
N LEU A 32 -12.78 -8.40 2.42
CA LEU A 32 -13.81 -9.33 1.94
C LEU A 32 -13.70 -10.69 2.64
N LEU A 33 -12.49 -11.22 2.82
CA LEU A 33 -12.25 -12.46 3.56
C LEU A 33 -12.66 -12.36 5.03
N VAL A 34 -12.38 -11.25 5.69
CA VAL A 34 -12.83 -11.02 7.08
C VAL A 34 -14.35 -10.96 7.15
N TYR A 35 -15.01 -10.32 6.18
CA TYR A 35 -16.47 -10.25 6.12
C TYR A 35 -17.11 -11.65 5.90
N VAL A 36 -16.55 -12.43 4.98
CA VAL A 36 -16.95 -13.82 4.75
C VAL A 36 -16.70 -14.63 6.03
N ALA A 37 -15.55 -14.47 6.68
CA ALA A 37 -15.23 -15.16 7.93
C ALA A 37 -16.27 -14.88 9.02
N ALA A 38 -16.70 -13.63 9.17
CA ALA A 38 -17.75 -13.24 10.12
C ALA A 38 -19.10 -13.87 9.79
N SER A 39 -19.42 -14.03 8.49
CA SER A 39 -20.67 -14.65 8.03
C SER A 39 -20.74 -16.16 8.29
N PHE A 40 -19.59 -16.83 8.30
CA PHE A 40 -19.47 -18.29 8.50
C PHE A 40 -18.88 -18.67 9.87
N GLU A 41 -18.70 -17.70 10.78
CA GLU A 41 -18.05 -17.88 12.09
C GLU A 41 -16.69 -18.61 12.02
N SER A 42 -15.98 -18.45 10.90
CA SER A 42 -14.74 -19.19 10.63
C SER A 42 -13.52 -18.42 11.12
N GLN A 43 -12.90 -18.89 12.20
CA GLN A 43 -11.68 -18.29 12.75
C GLN A 43 -10.50 -18.33 11.77
N ILE A 44 -10.37 -19.40 10.97
CA ILE A 44 -9.27 -19.56 10.00
C ILE A 44 -9.36 -18.48 8.92
N LEU A 45 -10.56 -18.27 8.35
CA LEU A 45 -10.78 -17.24 7.34
C LEU A 45 -10.54 -15.84 7.92
N PHE A 46 -10.88 -15.62 9.20
CA PHE A 46 -10.64 -14.36 9.88
C PHE A 46 -9.15 -14.05 10.02
N TYR A 47 -8.34 -15.03 10.44
CA TYR A 47 -6.89 -14.86 10.51
C TYR A 47 -6.27 -14.61 9.14
N LEU A 48 -6.66 -15.38 8.12
CA LEU A 48 -6.16 -15.19 6.76
C LEU A 48 -6.52 -13.81 6.20
N GLY A 49 -7.78 -13.39 6.34
CA GLY A 49 -8.24 -12.07 5.92
C GLY A 49 -7.48 -10.94 6.64
N SER A 50 -7.25 -11.08 7.94
CA SER A 50 -6.48 -10.11 8.74
C SER A 50 -5.03 -9.98 8.28
N VAL A 51 -4.36 -11.11 7.98
CA VAL A 51 -2.98 -11.12 7.46
C VAL A 51 -2.91 -10.44 6.10
N ILE A 52 -3.81 -10.80 5.17
CA ILE A 52 -3.86 -10.22 3.83
C ILE A 52 -4.13 -8.71 3.91
N MET A 53 -5.07 -8.30 4.77
CA MET A 53 -5.35 -6.89 5.03
C MET A 53 -4.10 -6.16 5.55
N GLY A 54 -3.38 -6.74 6.51
CA GLY A 54 -2.12 -6.20 7.03
C GLY A 54 -1.03 -6.04 5.96
N VAL A 55 -0.87 -7.03 5.07
CA VAL A 55 0.06 -6.95 3.93
C VAL A 55 -0.31 -5.79 3.00
N GLY A 56 -1.60 -5.62 2.71
CA GLY A 56 -2.09 -4.47 1.93
C GLY A 56 -1.67 -3.14 2.53
N ILE A 57 -1.83 -2.96 3.85
CA ILE A 57 -1.45 -1.73 4.56
C ILE A 57 0.07 -1.49 4.49
N VAL A 58 0.87 -2.52 4.77
CA VAL A 58 2.34 -2.43 4.81
C VAL A 58 2.91 -2.05 3.45
N ILE A 59 2.27 -2.44 2.35
CA ILE A 59 2.70 -2.06 1.00
C ILE A 59 2.14 -0.69 0.59
N ALA A 60 0.89 -0.39 0.96
CA ALA A 60 0.22 0.87 0.60
C ALA A 60 0.89 2.09 1.25
N LEU A 61 1.25 2.01 2.54
CA LEU A 61 1.80 3.13 3.29
C LEU A 61 3.13 3.68 2.69
N PRO A 62 4.17 2.86 2.44
CA PRO A 62 5.40 3.33 1.83
C PRO A 62 5.19 3.87 0.41
N ALA A 63 4.29 3.26 -0.38
CA ALA A 63 3.98 3.71 -1.73
C ALA A 63 3.30 5.09 -1.72
N TYR A 64 2.34 5.29 -0.81
CA TYR A 64 1.65 6.56 -0.62
C TYR A 64 2.60 7.66 -0.15
N LEU A 65 3.43 7.40 0.87
CA LEU A 65 4.40 8.38 1.38
C LEU A 65 5.42 8.79 0.32
N ALA A 66 5.93 7.83 -0.47
CA ALA A 66 6.85 8.15 -1.55
C ALA A 66 6.21 9.00 -2.65
N PHE A 67 4.95 8.74 -2.98
CA PHE A 67 4.20 9.56 -3.95
C PHE A 67 3.93 10.97 -3.41
N LEU A 68 3.52 11.09 -2.14
CA LEU A 68 3.29 12.39 -1.49
C LEU A 68 4.56 13.23 -1.47
N TYR A 69 5.69 12.63 -1.09
CA TYR A 69 6.98 13.31 -1.07
C TYR A 69 7.42 13.77 -2.47
N TRP A 70 7.22 12.94 -3.51
CA TRP A 70 7.45 13.33 -4.90
C TRP A 70 6.59 14.54 -5.31
N ARG A 71 5.31 14.53 -4.95
CA ARG A 71 4.39 15.63 -5.28
C ARG A 71 4.82 16.95 -4.63
N ILE A 72 5.19 16.91 -3.34
CA ILE A 72 5.65 18.09 -2.60
C ILE A 72 6.96 18.64 -3.20
N THR A 73 7.92 17.78 -3.49
CA THR A 73 9.20 18.20 -4.10
C THR A 73 9.01 18.71 -5.53
N SER A 74 8.10 18.14 -6.32
CA SER A 74 7.78 18.61 -7.67
C SER A 74 7.16 20.01 -7.67
N ILE A 75 6.25 20.30 -6.73
CA ILE A 75 5.64 21.64 -6.59
C ILE A 75 6.69 22.66 -6.18
N ARG A 76 7.54 22.33 -5.21
CA ARG A 76 8.61 23.23 -4.73
C ARG A 76 9.61 23.61 -5.82
N ASN A 77 9.86 22.74 -6.79
CA ASN A 77 10.83 22.98 -7.87
C ASN A 77 10.24 23.74 -9.08
N LYS A 78 8.93 24.04 -9.07
CA LYS A 78 8.25 24.82 -10.12
C LYS A 78 8.01 26.28 -9.74
N ASN A 79 8.18 26.64 -8.47
CA ASN A 79 8.14 28.02 -7.95
C ASN A 79 9.56 28.51 -7.72
#